data_AF-A0A3M1F7A4-F1
#
_entry.id   AF-A0A3M1F7A4-F1
#
_cell.length_a   1.000
_cell.length_b   1.000
_cell.length_c   1.000
_cell.angle_alpha   90.00
_cell.angle_beta   90.00
_cell.angle_gamma   90.00
#
_symmetry.space_group_name_H-M   'P 1'
#
loop_
_entity.id
_entity.type
_entity.pdbx_description
1 polymer ?
#
loop_
_entity_poly.entity_id
_entity_poly.type
_entity_poly.pdbx_seq_one_letter_code
_entity_poly.pdbx_strand_id
1 'polypeptide(L)'
;REVMNREVISAHVLDDQEAVSQTMARYDFLALPVVDDENRILGIVTVDDIVDVIQSEAVEDLQLMGAVSPTEEPYHTLSLLMRVRKRLGWLILLFFAQILSASVIQHFSSMIDQVVALTWFVTLLISTGGNAGSQSSAIIVSGLAAGQIRPRQWWRIVLRESIVGIVIGTLLGLLLFSRAVMVDAGIFVALTAGISMFLIVVFATMIGTLIPLILRRLGLDPALTSSPFIATISDITGLLIYFNIARLFWAKISGM
;
A
#
# COMPACT_ATOMS: atom_id res chain seq x y z
N ARG A 1 27.08 -36.48 25.17
CA ARG A 1 27.68 -35.76 24.02
C ARG A 1 27.29 -36.39 22.69
N GLU A 2 27.21 -37.72 22.60
CA GLU A 2 26.93 -38.46 21.36
C GLU A 2 25.52 -38.24 20.77
N VAL A 3 24.58 -37.70 21.56
CA VAL A 3 23.20 -37.38 21.15
C VAL A 3 22.90 -35.88 21.05
N MET A 4 23.90 -35.01 21.26
CA MET A 4 23.73 -33.54 21.24
C MET A 4 23.95 -33.00 19.83
N ASN A 5 23.00 -32.20 19.32
CA ASN A 5 23.25 -31.41 18.12
C ASN A 5 24.16 -30.22 18.48
N ARG A 6 25.25 -30.04 17.72
CA ARG A 6 26.23 -28.96 17.93
C ARG A 6 25.91 -27.71 17.11
N GLU A 7 25.11 -27.84 16.07
CA GLU A 7 24.59 -26.71 15.30
C GLU A 7 23.29 -26.24 15.95
N VAL A 8 23.43 -25.43 17.00
CA VAL A 8 22.30 -24.85 17.73
C VAL A 8 21.88 -23.57 17.02
N ILE A 9 20.59 -23.50 16.66
CA ILE A 9 19.97 -22.25 16.22
C ILE A 9 19.53 -21.51 17.47
N SER A 10 19.97 -20.25 17.60
CA SER A 10 19.68 -19.36 18.72
C SER A 10 19.24 -17.99 18.21
N ALA A 11 18.46 -17.27 19.00
CA ALA A 11 18.22 -15.85 18.83
C ALA A 11 19.24 -15.04 19.62
N HIS A 12 19.57 -13.85 19.14
CA HIS A 12 20.33 -12.87 19.90
C HIS A 12 19.40 -12.06 20.80
N VAL A 13 19.89 -11.60 21.97
CA VAL A 13 19.10 -10.80 22.92
C VAL A 13 18.59 -9.46 22.36
N LEU A 14 19.20 -8.98 21.28
CA LEU A 14 18.80 -7.76 20.57
C LEU A 14 18.01 -8.02 19.28
N ASP A 15 17.69 -9.29 18.98
CA ASP A 15 16.86 -9.61 17.83
C ASP A 15 15.43 -9.11 18.04
N ASP A 16 14.82 -8.65 16.95
CA ASP A 16 13.43 -8.24 16.94
C ASP A 16 12.48 -9.44 17.17
N GLN A 17 11.41 -9.24 17.92
CA GLN A 17 10.46 -10.30 18.27
C GLN A 17 9.82 -10.94 17.03
N GLU A 18 9.58 -10.18 15.95
CA GLU A 18 9.08 -10.68 14.68
C GLU A 18 10.08 -11.68 14.07
N ALA A 19 11.37 -11.35 14.09
CA ALA A 19 12.43 -12.22 13.56
C ALA A 19 12.60 -13.52 14.37
N VAL A 20 12.46 -13.43 15.69
CA VAL A 20 12.46 -14.59 16.61
C VAL A 20 11.26 -15.50 16.31
N SER A 21 10.06 -14.92 16.15
CA SER A 21 8.83 -15.67 15.83
C SER A 21 8.93 -16.39 14.48
N GLN A 22 9.47 -15.73 13.46
CA GLN A 22 9.70 -16.33 12.13
C GLN A 22 10.72 -17.48 12.19
N THR A 23 11.74 -17.37 13.04
CA THR A 23 12.73 -18.42 13.23
C THR A 23 12.12 -19.64 13.91
N MET A 24 11.36 -19.44 15.00
CA MET A 24 10.67 -20.54 15.69
C MET A 24 9.65 -21.24 14.79
N ALA A 25 8.85 -20.49 14.04
CA ALA A 25 7.86 -21.04 13.11
C ALA A 25 8.51 -21.77 11.91
N ARG A 26 9.69 -21.34 11.45
CA ARG A 26 10.40 -21.99 10.35
C ARG A 26 10.94 -23.38 10.70
N TYR A 27 11.40 -23.54 11.93
CA TYR A 27 12.07 -24.76 12.39
C TYR A 27 11.21 -25.62 13.32
N ASP A 28 9.93 -25.26 13.51
CA ASP A 28 8.98 -25.94 14.39
C ASP A 28 9.52 -26.14 15.83
N PHE A 29 10.20 -25.12 16.35
CA PHE A 29 10.78 -25.19 17.69
C PHE A 29 9.76 -24.93 18.80
N LEU A 30 9.81 -25.76 19.85
CA LEU A 30 9.04 -25.56 21.09
C LEU A 30 9.69 -24.51 22.02
N ALA A 31 11.01 -24.38 21.93
CA ALA A 31 11.77 -23.36 22.64
C ALA A 31 13.02 -22.99 21.84
N LEU A 32 13.38 -21.70 21.86
CA LEU A 32 14.58 -21.17 21.22
C LEU A 32 15.51 -20.56 22.27
N PRO A 33 16.79 -20.96 22.32
CA PRO A 33 17.74 -20.34 23.23
C PRO A 33 18.07 -18.90 22.80
N VAL A 34 18.14 -18.00 23.77
CA VAL A 34 18.55 -16.61 23.59
C VAL A 34 19.97 -16.44 24.13
N VAL A 35 20.84 -15.85 23.32
CA VAL A 35 22.27 -15.67 23.63
C VAL A 35 22.70 -14.21 23.58
N ASP A 36 23.81 -13.90 24.26
CA ASP A 36 24.53 -12.63 24.15
C ASP A 36 25.59 -12.63 23.02
N ASP A 37 26.33 -11.53 22.88
CA ASP A 37 27.42 -11.35 21.91
C ASP A 37 28.55 -12.40 22.06
N GLU A 38 28.64 -13.07 23.21
CA GLU A 38 29.65 -14.06 23.54
C GLU A 38 29.12 -15.51 23.39
N ASN A 39 27.93 -15.68 22.79
CA ASN A 39 27.21 -16.94 22.65
C ASN A 39 26.90 -17.65 23.97
N ARG A 40 26.77 -16.89 25.07
CA ARG A 40 26.34 -17.44 26.36
C ARG A 40 24.82 -17.42 26.42
N ILE A 41 24.23 -18.53 26.88
CA ILE A 41 22.77 -18.62 27.03
C ILE A 41 22.34 -17.72 28.18
N LEU A 42 21.47 -16.76 27.87
CA LEU A 42 20.82 -15.89 28.84
C LEU A 42 19.44 -16.42 29.25
N GLY A 43 18.76 -17.12 28.34
CA GLY A 43 17.43 -17.66 28.57
C GLY A 43 16.89 -18.44 27.38
N ILE A 44 15.58 -18.67 27.38
CA ILE A 44 14.84 -19.30 26.29
C ILE A 44 13.56 -18.51 26.04
N VAL A 45 13.06 -18.58 24.81
CA VAL A 45 11.70 -18.16 24.44
C VAL A 45 10.91 -19.41 24.09
N THR A 46 9.68 -19.54 24.59
CA THR A 46 8.82 -20.71 24.37
C THR A 46 7.74 -20.43 23.33
N VAL A 47 7.15 -21.50 22.79
CA VAL A 47 6.16 -21.39 21.70
C VAL A 47 4.88 -20.65 22.13
N ASP A 48 4.48 -20.74 23.39
CA ASP A 48 3.35 -20.00 23.95
C ASP A 48 3.57 -18.49 23.91
N ASP A 49 4.76 -18.01 24.29
CA ASP A 49 5.12 -16.59 24.18
C ASP A 49 5.11 -16.10 22.72
N ILE A 50 5.55 -16.96 21.78
CA ILE A 50 5.56 -16.63 20.35
C ILE A 50 4.15 -16.49 19.77
N VAL A 51 3.18 -17.27 20.25
CA VAL A 51 1.79 -17.14 19.78
C VAL A 51 1.24 -15.74 20.10
N ASP A 52 1.55 -15.22 21.29
CA ASP A 52 1.16 -13.86 21.68
C ASP A 52 1.86 -12.80 20.82
N VAL A 53 3.16 -12.98 20.53
CA VAL A 53 3.91 -12.09 19.63
C VAL A 53 3.31 -12.08 18.22
N ILE A 54 3.00 -13.23 17.63
CA ILE A 54 2.39 -13.30 16.30
C ILE A 54 1.05 -12.54 16.28
N GLN A 55 0.27 -12.65 17.35
CA GLN A 55 -1.00 -11.93 17.47
C GLN A 55 -0.79 -10.42 17.61
N SER A 56 0.18 -9.96 18.41
CA SER A 56 0.47 -8.54 18.57
C SER A 56 1.00 -7.91 17.29
N GLU A 57 1.92 -8.58 16.58
CA GLU A 57 2.44 -8.15 15.28
C GLU A 57 1.32 -8.01 14.25
N ALA A 58 0.43 -9.00 14.16
CA ALA A 58 -0.72 -8.93 13.25
C ALA A 58 -1.66 -7.75 13.57
N VAL A 59 -1.81 -7.39 14.84
CA VAL A 59 -2.61 -6.21 15.25
C VAL A 59 -1.89 -4.91 14.93
N GLU A 60 -0.58 -4.85 15.14
CA GLU A 60 0.27 -3.71 14.78
C GLU A 60 0.21 -3.43 13.27
N ASP A 61 0.43 -4.46 12.45
CA ASP A 61 0.33 -4.39 10.98
C ASP A 61 -1.02 -3.83 10.54
N LEU A 62 -2.12 -4.31 11.14
CA LEU A 62 -3.47 -3.82 10.83
C LEU A 62 -3.64 -2.34 11.19
N GLN A 63 -3.06 -1.89 12.31
CA GLN A 63 -3.11 -0.49 12.71
C GLN A 63 -2.29 0.39 11.76
N LEU A 64 -1.08 -0.04 11.41
CA LEU A 64 -0.22 0.66 10.45
C LEU A 64 -0.87 0.74 9.06
N MET A 65 -1.44 -0.36 8.56
CA MET A 65 -2.17 -0.39 7.29
C MET A 65 -3.36 0.58 7.27
N GLY A 66 -3.98 0.83 8.43
CA GLY A 66 -5.05 1.80 8.64
C GLY A 66 -4.59 3.25 8.85
N ALA A 67 -3.29 3.54 8.72
CA ALA A 67 -2.68 4.82 9.06
C ALA A 67 -2.94 5.23 10.52
N VAL A 68 -2.79 4.28 11.44
CA VAL A 68 -2.90 4.47 12.88
C VAL A 68 -1.56 4.11 13.50
N SER A 69 -1.03 4.99 14.36
CA SER A 69 0.17 4.67 15.13
C SER A 69 -0.13 3.51 16.09
N PRO A 70 0.72 2.47 16.16
CA PRO A 70 0.46 1.28 16.96
C PRO A 70 0.26 1.57 18.45
N THR A 71 -0.54 0.74 19.11
CA THR A 71 -0.77 0.81 20.56
C THR A 71 -1.03 -0.58 21.15
N GLU A 72 -0.30 -0.88 22.22
CA GLU A 72 -0.45 -2.13 22.99
C GLU A 72 -1.54 -2.03 24.06
N GLU A 73 -1.92 -0.81 24.46
CA GLU A 73 -2.96 -0.61 25.48
C GLU A 73 -4.34 -1.13 25.03
N PRO A 74 -5.09 -1.82 25.91
CA PRO A 74 -6.44 -2.29 25.60
C PRO A 74 -7.38 -1.17 25.16
N TYR A 75 -8.29 -1.48 24.23
CA TYR A 75 -9.23 -0.51 23.69
C TYR A 75 -10.00 0.24 24.80
N HIS A 76 -10.52 -0.48 25.81
CA HIS A 76 -11.34 0.11 26.86
C HIS A 76 -10.58 1.03 27.82
N THR A 77 -9.27 0.86 27.96
CA THR A 77 -8.43 1.69 28.83
C THR A 77 -7.84 2.89 28.11
N LEU A 78 -7.82 2.88 26.77
CA LEU A 78 -7.27 3.97 25.97
C LEU A 78 -8.09 5.26 26.14
N SER A 79 -7.46 6.27 26.74
CA SER A 79 -8.08 7.60 26.87
C SER A 79 -8.42 8.21 25.51
N LEU A 80 -9.49 9.01 25.45
CA LEU A 80 -9.92 9.68 24.22
C LEU A 80 -8.78 10.50 23.58
N LEU A 81 -8.01 11.22 24.40
CA LEU A 81 -6.90 12.04 23.92
C LEU A 81 -5.80 11.20 23.26
N MET A 82 -5.49 10.03 23.84
CA MET A 82 -4.53 9.10 23.23
C MET A 82 -5.03 8.59 21.88
N ARG A 83 -6.31 8.20 21.79
CA ARG A 83 -6.93 7.74 20.53
C ARG A 83 -6.85 8.80 19.42
N VAL A 84 -7.11 10.06 19.78
CA VAL A 84 -6.97 11.19 18.84
C VAL A 84 -5.51 11.31 18.40
N ARG A 85 -4.56 11.34 19.33
CA ARG A 85 -3.14 11.53 19.02
C ARG A 85 -2.58 10.43 18.11
N LYS A 86 -2.99 9.17 18.31
CA LYS A 86 -2.56 8.01 17.49
C LYS A 86 -3.02 8.07 16.02
N ARG A 87 -4.02 8.91 15.70
CA ARG A 87 -4.56 9.09 14.34
C ARG A 87 -4.23 10.46 13.76
N LEU A 88 -4.23 11.49 14.60
CA LEU A 88 -4.16 12.88 14.18
C LEU A 88 -2.88 13.20 13.40
N GLY A 89 -1.73 12.62 13.80
CA GLY A 89 -0.47 12.81 13.08
C GLY A 89 -0.56 12.34 11.62
N TRP A 90 -1.08 11.12 11.42
CA TRP A 90 -1.31 10.56 10.08
C TRP A 90 -2.35 11.36 9.29
N LEU A 91 -3.48 11.71 9.90
CA LEU A 91 -4.53 12.48 9.24
C LEU A 91 -4.06 13.86 8.80
N ILE A 92 -3.27 14.55 9.61
CA ILE A 92 -2.69 15.85 9.25
C ILE A 92 -1.70 15.68 8.08
N LEU A 93 -0.84 14.66 8.12
CA LEU A 93 0.11 14.39 7.04
C LEU A 93 -0.63 14.12 5.71
N LEU A 94 -1.63 13.24 5.74
CA LEU A 94 -2.45 12.91 4.57
C LEU A 94 -3.26 14.11 4.08
N PHE A 95 -3.76 14.95 4.99
CA PHE A 95 -4.44 16.20 4.63
C PHE A 95 -3.53 17.13 3.82
N PHE A 96 -2.29 17.36 4.28
CA PHE A 96 -1.33 18.19 3.53
C PHE A 96 -0.96 17.59 2.18
N ALA A 97 -0.80 16.28 2.11
CA ALA A 97 -0.60 15.61 0.83
C ALA A 97 -1.81 15.79 -0.11
N GLN A 98 -3.03 15.70 0.41
CA GLN A 98 -4.26 15.88 -0.37
C GLN A 98 -4.47 17.32 -0.87
N ILE A 99 -3.88 18.34 -0.22
CA ILE A 99 -3.87 19.72 -0.75
C ILE A 99 -3.21 19.76 -2.14
N LEU A 100 -2.24 18.88 -2.42
CA LEU A 100 -1.62 18.82 -3.75
C LEU A 100 -2.63 18.44 -4.84
N SER A 101 -3.60 17.58 -4.55
CA SER A 101 -4.69 17.25 -5.48
C SER A 101 -5.53 18.48 -5.84
N ALA A 102 -5.80 19.36 -4.87
CA ALA A 102 -6.50 20.62 -5.12
C ALA A 102 -5.67 21.55 -6.02
N SER A 103 -4.35 21.63 -5.79
CA SER A 103 -3.44 22.39 -6.65
C SER A 103 -3.40 21.86 -8.09
N VAL A 104 -3.48 20.53 -8.29
CA VAL A 104 -3.58 19.93 -9.63
C VAL A 104 -4.87 20.37 -10.32
N ILE A 105 -6.02 20.31 -9.65
CA ILE A 105 -7.29 20.77 -10.23
C ILE A 105 -7.22 22.26 -10.57
N GLN A 106 -6.66 23.09 -9.68
CA GLN A 106 -6.49 24.52 -9.93
C GLN A 106 -5.62 24.80 -11.16
N HIS A 107 -4.54 24.04 -11.36
CA HIS A 107 -3.67 24.15 -12.53
C HIS A 107 -4.41 23.90 -13.86
N PHE A 108 -5.40 22.99 -13.86
CA PHE A 108 -6.20 22.65 -15.04
C PHE A 108 -7.56 23.37 -15.11
N SER A 109 -7.80 24.39 -14.27
CA SER A 109 -9.06 25.15 -14.20
C SER A 109 -9.53 25.68 -15.56
N SER A 110 -8.62 26.26 -16.36
CA SER A 110 -8.94 26.79 -17.70
C SER A 110 -9.45 25.74 -18.68
N MET A 111 -9.08 24.47 -18.50
CA MET A 111 -9.60 23.36 -19.29
C MET A 111 -10.95 22.89 -18.78
N ILE A 112 -11.12 22.87 -17.46
CA ILE A 112 -12.39 22.53 -16.82
C ILE A 112 -13.48 23.53 -17.25
N ASP A 113 -13.15 24.82 -17.33
CA ASP A 113 -14.07 25.84 -17.81
C ASP A 113 -14.53 25.62 -19.26
N GLN A 114 -13.65 25.06 -20.10
CA GLN A 114 -13.97 24.71 -21.49
C GLN A 114 -14.78 23.42 -21.59
N VAL A 115 -14.49 22.43 -20.74
CA VAL A 115 -15.13 21.10 -20.76
C VAL A 115 -15.51 20.67 -19.34
N VAL A 116 -16.59 21.26 -18.83
CA VAL A 116 -17.11 21.01 -17.48
C VAL A 116 -17.41 19.53 -17.24
N ALA A 117 -17.83 18.81 -18.29
CA ALA A 117 -18.13 17.37 -18.24
C ALA A 117 -16.94 16.49 -17.78
N LEU A 118 -15.69 16.99 -17.88
CA LEU A 118 -14.53 16.27 -17.33
C LEU A 118 -14.64 16.06 -15.82
N THR A 119 -15.29 16.98 -15.09
CA THR A 119 -15.42 16.91 -13.63
C THR A 119 -16.31 15.77 -13.16
N TRP A 120 -17.24 15.30 -14.00
CA TRP A 120 -18.21 14.25 -13.65
C TRP A 120 -17.55 12.91 -13.32
N PHE A 121 -16.35 12.67 -13.85
CA PHE A 121 -15.62 11.41 -13.72
C PHE A 121 -14.46 11.47 -12.73
N VAL A 122 -14.10 12.67 -12.23
CA VAL A 122 -12.94 12.87 -11.36
C VAL A 122 -12.99 11.97 -10.13
N THR A 123 -14.08 11.99 -9.36
CA THR A 123 -14.23 11.19 -8.14
C THR A 123 -14.13 9.69 -8.42
N LEU A 124 -14.69 9.24 -9.55
CA LEU A 124 -14.68 7.83 -9.93
C LEU A 124 -13.26 7.39 -10.31
N LEU A 125 -12.52 8.19 -11.07
CA LEU A 125 -11.14 7.94 -11.47
C LEU A 125 -10.22 7.83 -10.26
N ILE A 126 -10.21 8.84 -9.38
CA ILE A 126 -9.30 8.88 -8.23
C ILE A 126 -9.61 7.77 -7.22
N SER A 127 -10.90 7.56 -6.89
CA SER A 127 -11.31 6.53 -5.93
C SER A 127 -10.98 5.12 -6.44
N THR A 128 -11.19 4.86 -7.73
CA THR A 128 -10.87 3.56 -8.33
C THR A 128 -9.36 3.32 -8.35
N GLY A 129 -8.57 4.34 -8.68
CA GLY A 129 -7.11 4.28 -8.61
C GLY A 129 -6.62 3.97 -7.19
N GLY A 130 -7.09 4.72 -6.19
CA GLY A 130 -6.71 4.49 -4.80
C GLY A 130 -7.09 3.10 -4.28
N ASN A 131 -8.26 2.58 -4.66
CA ASN A 131 -8.69 1.22 -4.32
C ASN A 131 -7.80 0.16 -4.96
N ALA A 132 -7.50 0.29 -6.26
CA ALA A 132 -6.64 -0.66 -6.98
C ALA A 132 -5.21 -0.68 -6.41
N GLY A 133 -4.65 0.49 -6.11
CA GLY A 133 -3.34 0.59 -5.46
C GLY A 133 -3.33 -0.02 -4.07
N SER A 134 -4.34 0.26 -3.25
CA SER A 134 -4.44 -0.30 -1.89
C SER A 134 -4.59 -1.82 -1.89
N GLN A 135 -5.34 -2.38 -2.85
CA GLN A 135 -5.47 -3.84 -3.02
C GLN A 135 -4.12 -4.48 -3.35
N SER A 136 -3.37 -3.92 -4.29
CA SER A 136 -2.03 -4.44 -4.64
C SER A 136 -1.07 -4.30 -3.44
N SER A 137 -1.10 -3.18 -2.72
CA SER A 137 -0.30 -2.97 -1.51
C SER A 137 -0.60 -4.02 -0.44
N ALA A 138 -1.87 -4.30 -0.16
CA ALA A 138 -2.26 -5.32 0.81
C ALA A 138 -1.73 -6.71 0.44
N ILE A 139 -1.84 -7.11 -0.83
CA ILE A 139 -1.33 -8.41 -1.32
C ILE A 139 0.19 -8.50 -1.12
N ILE A 140 0.92 -7.43 -1.45
CA ILE A 140 2.38 -7.42 -1.32
C ILE A 140 2.83 -7.39 0.14
N VAL A 141 2.23 -6.55 0.99
CA VAL A 141 2.55 -6.48 2.42
C VAL A 141 2.28 -7.83 3.08
N SER A 142 1.09 -8.42 2.88
CA SER A 142 0.78 -9.73 3.46
C SER A 142 1.69 -10.84 2.92
N GLY A 143 2.05 -10.81 1.63
CA GLY A 143 2.99 -11.77 1.06
C GLY A 143 4.42 -11.62 1.60
N LEU A 144 4.83 -10.39 1.95
CA LEU A 144 6.11 -10.11 2.61
C LEU A 144 6.11 -10.61 4.05
N ALA A 145 5.07 -10.29 4.83
CA ALA A 145 4.90 -10.73 6.23
C ALA A 145 4.85 -12.26 6.33
N ALA A 146 4.13 -12.93 5.41
CA ALA A 146 4.08 -14.39 5.35
C ALA A 146 5.37 -15.06 4.83
N GLY A 147 6.42 -14.30 4.49
CA GLY A 147 7.67 -14.81 3.94
C GLY A 147 7.55 -15.46 2.54
N GLN A 148 6.39 -15.33 1.89
CA GLN A 148 6.10 -15.88 0.56
C GLN A 148 6.76 -15.03 -0.54
N ILE A 149 6.96 -13.74 -0.27
CA ILE A 149 7.60 -12.79 -1.17
C ILE A 149 9.03 -12.49 -0.70
N ARG A 150 9.99 -12.64 -1.61
CA ARG A 150 11.39 -12.27 -1.37
C ARG A 150 11.76 -11.02 -2.17
N PRO A 151 12.31 -9.95 -1.55
CA PRO A 151 12.67 -8.71 -2.24
C PRO A 151 13.64 -8.88 -3.42
N ARG A 152 14.47 -9.93 -3.42
CA ARG A 152 15.38 -10.24 -4.55
C ARG A 152 14.64 -10.55 -5.86
N GLN A 153 13.36 -10.93 -5.80
CA GLN A 153 12.52 -11.25 -6.96
C GLN A 153 11.56 -10.10 -7.33
N TRP A 154 11.81 -8.88 -6.84
CA TRP A 154 10.94 -7.71 -7.04
C TRP A 154 10.46 -7.51 -8.49
N TRP A 155 11.34 -7.68 -9.48
CA TRP A 155 10.99 -7.47 -10.88
C TRP A 155 9.91 -8.44 -11.39
N ARG A 156 9.93 -9.71 -10.93
CA ARG A 156 8.94 -10.72 -11.33
C ARG A 156 7.57 -10.41 -10.74
N ILE A 157 7.57 -9.88 -9.52
CA ILE A 157 6.36 -9.49 -8.79
C ILE A 157 5.73 -8.30 -9.50
N VAL A 158 6.53 -7.26 -9.76
CA VAL A 158 6.08 -6.06 -10.50
C VAL A 158 5.53 -6.44 -11.87
N LEU A 159 6.18 -7.35 -12.61
CA LEU A 159 5.69 -7.79 -13.91
C LEU A 159 4.32 -8.51 -13.80
N ARG A 160 4.16 -9.40 -12.82
CA ARG A 160 2.89 -10.11 -12.59
C ARG A 160 1.77 -9.13 -12.22
N GLU A 161 2.02 -8.24 -11.28
CA GLU A 161 1.05 -7.23 -10.85
C GLU A 161 0.72 -6.23 -11.97
N SER A 162 1.70 -5.89 -12.83
CA SER A 162 1.45 -5.06 -14.00
C SER A 162 0.47 -5.72 -14.98
N ILE A 163 0.57 -7.03 -15.19
CA ILE A 163 -0.37 -7.77 -16.04
C ILE A 163 -1.78 -7.73 -15.43
N VAL A 164 -1.89 -7.96 -14.12
CA VAL A 164 -3.17 -7.86 -13.41
C VAL A 164 -3.76 -6.46 -13.55
N GLY A 165 -2.95 -5.42 -13.35
CA GLY A 165 -3.33 -4.02 -13.53
C GLY A 165 -3.78 -3.69 -14.95
N ILE A 166 -3.12 -4.24 -15.98
CA ILE A 166 -3.52 -4.06 -17.39
C ILE A 166 -4.89 -4.70 -17.64
N VAL A 167 -5.13 -5.92 -17.14
CA VAL A 167 -6.41 -6.62 -17.32
C VAL A 167 -7.54 -5.86 -16.61
N ILE A 168 -7.37 -5.56 -15.32
CA ILE A 168 -8.36 -4.83 -14.53
C ILE A 168 -8.59 -3.43 -15.10
N GLY A 169 -7.52 -2.72 -15.44
CA GLY A 169 -7.59 -1.38 -16.02
C GLY A 169 -8.32 -1.36 -17.35
N THR A 170 -8.16 -2.41 -18.18
CA THR A 170 -8.86 -2.50 -19.47
C THR A 170 -10.36 -2.66 -19.25
N LEU A 171 -10.75 -3.55 -18.34
CA LEU A 171 -12.16 -3.78 -18.00
C LEU A 171 -12.81 -2.53 -17.40
N LEU A 172 -12.16 -1.90 -16.41
CA LEU A 172 -12.66 -0.68 -15.78
C LEU A 172 -12.66 0.53 -16.73
N GLY A 173 -11.67 0.63 -17.61
CA GLY A 173 -11.61 1.65 -18.65
C GLY A 173 -12.76 1.53 -19.66
N LEU A 174 -13.07 0.31 -20.11
CA LEU A 174 -14.22 0.05 -20.98
C LEU A 174 -15.56 0.34 -20.28
N LEU A 175 -15.68 -0.01 -19.00
CA LEU A 175 -16.87 0.31 -18.21
C LEU A 175 -17.06 1.82 -18.06
N LEU A 176 -16.00 2.57 -17.77
CA LEU A 176 -16.09 4.02 -17.63
C LEU A 176 -16.36 4.71 -18.96
N PHE A 177 -15.73 4.26 -20.05
CA PHE A 177 -16.03 4.71 -21.40
C PHE A 177 -17.50 4.52 -21.73
N SER A 178 -18.02 3.31 -21.49
CA SER A 178 -19.43 2.98 -21.75
C SER A 178 -20.36 3.87 -20.92
N ARG A 179 -20.03 4.07 -19.63
CA ARG A 179 -20.79 4.96 -18.75
C ARG A 179 -20.80 6.40 -19.26
N ALA A 180 -19.67 6.90 -19.76
CA ALA A 180 -19.56 8.25 -20.31
C ALA A 180 -20.37 8.45 -21.59
N VAL A 181 -20.46 7.42 -22.44
CA VAL A 181 -21.35 7.41 -23.61
C VAL A 181 -22.82 7.40 -23.18
N MET A 182 -23.20 6.61 -22.16
CA MET A 182 -24.59 6.54 -21.68
C MET A 182 -25.14 7.85 -21.09
N VAL A 183 -24.27 8.76 -20.67
CA VAL A 183 -24.66 10.10 -20.16
C VAL A 183 -24.47 11.19 -21.19
N ASP A 184 -24.22 10.83 -22.45
CA ASP A 184 -23.99 11.76 -23.55
C ASP A 184 -22.90 12.81 -23.25
N ALA A 185 -21.83 12.42 -22.53
CA ALA A 185 -20.73 13.34 -22.18
C ALA A 185 -19.88 13.80 -23.38
N GLY A 186 -20.15 13.25 -24.58
CA GLY A 186 -19.38 13.48 -25.79
C GLY A 186 -18.18 12.52 -25.93
N ILE A 187 -17.84 12.18 -27.18
CA ILE A 187 -16.81 11.18 -27.49
C ILE A 187 -15.43 11.55 -26.94
N PHE A 188 -15.11 12.85 -26.93
CA PHE A 188 -13.87 13.37 -26.35
C PHE A 188 -13.74 13.00 -24.87
N VAL A 189 -14.77 13.29 -24.07
CA VAL A 189 -14.78 13.01 -22.64
C VAL A 189 -14.81 11.51 -22.39
N ALA A 190 -15.59 10.75 -23.16
CA ALA A 190 -15.68 9.31 -23.03
C ALA A 190 -14.32 8.63 -23.25
N LEU A 191 -13.63 8.95 -24.35
CA LEU A 191 -12.29 8.41 -24.63
C LEU A 191 -11.27 8.83 -23.56
N THR A 192 -11.30 10.10 -23.15
CA THR A 192 -10.43 10.61 -22.10
C THR A 192 -10.63 9.84 -20.79
N ALA A 193 -11.88 9.66 -20.37
CA ALA A 193 -12.22 8.96 -19.14
C ALA A 193 -11.79 7.48 -19.21
N GLY A 194 -12.13 6.77 -20.28
CA GLY A 194 -11.81 5.34 -20.43
C GLY A 194 -10.30 5.06 -20.48
N ILE A 195 -9.55 5.81 -21.29
CA ILE A 195 -8.10 5.64 -21.41
C ILE A 195 -7.39 6.06 -20.12
N SER A 196 -7.85 7.14 -19.48
CA SER A 196 -7.29 7.56 -18.20
C SER A 196 -7.54 6.51 -17.12
N MET A 197 -8.74 5.95 -17.01
CA MET A 197 -9.02 4.88 -16.04
C MET A 197 -8.09 3.68 -16.23
N PHE A 198 -7.86 3.25 -17.47
CA PHE A 198 -6.89 2.20 -17.76
C PHE A 198 -5.50 2.54 -17.21
N LEU A 199 -4.98 3.72 -17.56
CA LEU A 199 -3.63 4.15 -17.14
C LEU A 199 -3.53 4.35 -15.62
N ILE A 200 -4.56 4.91 -14.99
CA ILE A 200 -4.62 5.14 -13.55
C ILE A 200 -4.57 3.81 -12.80
N VAL A 201 -5.35 2.81 -13.21
CA VAL A 201 -5.34 1.49 -12.56
C VAL A 201 -3.99 0.79 -12.72
N VAL A 202 -3.40 0.82 -13.92
CA VAL A 202 -2.06 0.26 -14.15
C VAL A 202 -1.02 0.97 -13.26
N PHE A 203 -1.05 2.29 -13.21
CA PHE A 203 -0.08 3.05 -12.42
C PHE A 203 -0.28 2.85 -10.91
N ALA A 204 -1.53 2.84 -10.43
CA ALA A 204 -1.85 2.63 -9.02
C ALA A 204 -1.44 1.24 -8.54
N THR A 205 -1.69 0.19 -9.33
CA THR A 205 -1.23 -1.18 -9.02
C THR A 205 0.31 -1.26 -8.96
N MET A 206 1.01 -0.61 -9.90
CA MET A 206 2.48 -0.53 -9.84
C MET A 206 2.97 0.17 -8.57
N ILE A 207 2.36 1.29 -8.18
CA ILE A 207 2.70 2.01 -6.94
C ILE A 207 2.45 1.12 -5.72
N GLY A 208 1.26 0.52 -5.63
CA GLY A 208 0.89 -0.39 -4.55
C GLY A 208 1.84 -1.57 -4.44
N THR A 209 2.42 -2.03 -5.55
CA THR A 209 3.44 -3.09 -5.53
C THR A 209 4.82 -2.59 -5.15
N LEU A 210 5.26 -1.47 -5.71
CA LEU A 210 6.65 -1.00 -5.62
C LEU A 210 6.98 -0.42 -4.25
N ILE A 211 6.08 0.37 -3.65
CA ILE A 211 6.39 1.05 -2.39
C ILE A 211 6.69 0.05 -1.26
N PRO A 212 5.86 -0.99 -1.00
CA PRO A 212 6.17 -1.95 0.07
C PRO A 212 7.48 -2.70 -0.17
N LEU A 213 7.78 -3.06 -1.43
CA LEU A 213 9.03 -3.73 -1.80
C LEU A 213 10.25 -2.83 -1.57
N ILE A 214 10.12 -1.53 -1.85
CA ILE A 214 11.16 -0.53 -1.60
C ILE A 214 11.39 -0.38 -0.10
N LEU A 215 10.32 -0.23 0.70
CA LEU A 215 10.44 -0.13 2.16
C LEU A 215 11.16 -1.35 2.75
N ARG A 216 10.74 -2.58 2.37
CA ARG A 216 11.42 -3.80 2.82
C ARG A 216 12.90 -3.81 2.46
N ARG A 217 13.26 -3.33 1.27
CA ARG A 217 14.65 -3.28 0.82
C ARG A 217 15.49 -2.26 1.59
N LEU A 218 14.87 -1.19 2.09
CA LEU A 218 15.48 -0.20 2.97
C LEU A 218 15.54 -0.66 4.44
N GLY A 219 15.03 -1.85 4.76
CA GLY A 219 14.96 -2.36 6.13
C GLY A 219 13.84 -1.71 6.96
N LEU A 220 12.89 -1.05 6.29
CA LEU A 220 11.70 -0.48 6.92
C LEU A 220 10.54 -1.48 6.85
N ASP A 221 9.63 -1.37 7.81
CA ASP A 221 8.41 -2.15 7.84
C ASP A 221 7.51 -1.83 6.62
N PRO A 222 7.18 -2.82 5.78
CA PRO A 222 6.26 -2.66 4.67
C PRO A 222 4.85 -2.21 5.07
N ALA A 223 4.36 -2.54 6.27
CA ALA A 223 3.01 -2.16 6.75
C ALA A 223 2.83 -0.64 6.90
N LEU A 224 3.94 0.12 6.94
CA LEU A 224 3.94 1.59 6.83
C LEU A 224 3.32 2.08 5.50
N THR A 225 3.21 1.23 4.48
CA THR A 225 2.42 1.49 3.26
C THR A 225 0.92 1.41 3.53
N SER A 226 0.44 2.31 4.39
CA SER A 226 -0.98 2.37 4.74
C SER A 226 -1.86 2.55 3.51
N SER A 227 -3.04 1.93 3.53
CA SER A 227 -4.02 2.06 2.43
C SER A 227 -4.37 3.54 2.15
N PRO A 228 -4.58 4.39 3.18
CA PRO A 228 -4.81 5.82 2.95
C PRO A 228 -3.64 6.53 2.26
N PHE A 229 -2.39 6.19 2.59
CA PHE A 229 -1.21 6.79 1.95
C PHE A 229 -1.12 6.43 0.46
N ILE A 230 -1.34 5.16 0.11
CA ILE A 230 -1.38 4.72 -1.28
C ILE A 230 -2.53 5.40 -2.05
N ALA A 231 -3.69 5.53 -1.42
CA ALA A 231 -4.83 6.24 -2.00
C ALA A 231 -4.50 7.71 -2.31
N THR A 232 -3.90 8.45 -1.37
CA THR A 232 -3.51 9.86 -1.60
C THR A 232 -2.51 10.03 -2.74
N ILE A 233 -1.49 9.15 -2.84
CA ILE A 233 -0.56 9.20 -3.99
C ILE A 233 -1.31 8.89 -5.29
N SER A 234 -2.20 7.91 -5.27
CA SER A 234 -3.02 7.52 -6.42
C SER A 234 -3.98 8.63 -6.85
N ASP A 235 -4.52 9.42 -5.92
CA ASP A 235 -5.36 10.57 -6.21
C ASP A 235 -4.57 11.64 -6.99
N ILE A 236 -3.42 12.06 -6.46
CA ILE A 236 -2.58 13.10 -7.08
C ILE A 236 -2.13 12.66 -8.48
N THR A 237 -1.59 11.46 -8.57
CA THR A 237 -1.09 10.91 -9.84
C THR A 237 -2.23 10.61 -10.82
N GLY A 238 -3.39 10.19 -10.30
CA GLY A 238 -4.59 9.94 -11.10
C GLY A 238 -5.15 11.20 -11.74
N LEU A 239 -5.22 12.30 -10.98
CA LEU A 239 -5.61 13.61 -11.52
C LEU A 239 -4.62 14.09 -12.58
N LEU A 240 -3.32 13.94 -12.34
CA LEU A 240 -2.28 14.32 -13.30
C LEU A 240 -2.42 13.50 -14.59
N ILE A 241 -2.61 12.18 -14.52
CA ILE A 241 -2.83 11.33 -15.69
C ILE A 241 -4.08 11.81 -16.43
N TYR A 242 -5.20 11.94 -15.73
CA TYR A 242 -6.49 12.29 -16.34
C TYR A 242 -6.44 13.61 -17.11
N PHE A 243 -5.97 14.68 -16.46
CA PHE A 243 -5.95 16.00 -17.09
C PHE A 243 -4.87 16.13 -18.17
N ASN A 244 -3.76 15.40 -18.08
CA ASN A 244 -2.78 15.37 -19.17
C ASN A 244 -3.30 14.61 -20.40
N ILE A 245 -4.03 13.49 -20.21
CA ILE A 245 -4.70 12.80 -21.32
C ILE A 245 -5.77 13.71 -21.95
N ALA A 246 -6.56 14.39 -21.12
CA ALA A 246 -7.54 15.37 -21.59
C ALA A 246 -6.86 16.46 -22.43
N ARG A 247 -5.73 17.00 -21.96
CA ARG A 247 -4.92 17.99 -22.68
C ARG A 247 -4.45 17.50 -24.04
N LEU A 248 -3.91 16.29 -24.10
CA LEU A 248 -3.38 15.70 -25.34
C LEU A 248 -4.49 15.49 -26.38
N PHE A 249 -5.67 15.04 -25.94
CA PHE A 249 -6.80 14.85 -26.84
C PHE A 249 -7.42 16.18 -27.24
N TRP A 250 -7.45 17.16 -26.33
CA TRP A 250 -7.99 18.48 -26.60
C TRP A 250 -7.16 19.18 -27.67
N ALA A 251 -5.83 19.19 -27.53
CA ALA A 251 -4.89 19.73 -28.52
C ALA A 251 -5.14 19.16 -29.93
N LYS A 252 -5.30 17.83 -30.02
CA LYS A 252 -5.56 17.13 -31.27
C LYS A 252 -6.90 17.51 -31.92
N ILE A 253 -7.91 17.87 -31.12
CA ILE A 253 -9.23 18.27 -31.61
C ILE A 253 -9.29 19.77 -31.92
N SER A 254 -8.61 20.61 -31.14
CA SER A 254 -8.54 22.06 -31.32
C SER A 254 -7.55 22.49 -32.41
N GLY A 255 -6.76 21.56 -32.96
CA GLY A 255 -5.81 21.83 -34.04
C GLY A 255 -4.59 22.65 -33.62
N MET A 256 -4.27 22.68 -32.32
CA MET A 256 -3.08 23.30 -31.73
C MET A 256 -2.10 22.22 -31.29
#